data_AF-A0A2R5F168-F1
#
_entry.id   AF-A0A2R5F168-F1
#
_cell.length_a   1.000
_cell.length_b   1.000
_cell.length_c   1.000
_cell.angle_alpha   90.00
_cell.angle_beta   90.00
_cell.angle_gamma   90.00
#
_symmetry.space_group_name_H-M   'P 1'
#
loop_
_entity.id
_entity.type
_entity.pdbx_description
1 polymer ?
#
loop_
_entity_poly.entity_id
_entity_poly.type
_entity_poly.pdbx_seq_one_letter_code
_entity_poly.pdbx_strand_id
1 'polypeptide(L)' 'MDGKFSIELDGQEAQMIINALQEKADRMQTPQVAGMYRLLARRVAEGKLSFHSLSYQIMAARYGLPTEESVNAVPLD' A
#
# COMPACT_ATOMS: atom_id res chain seq x y z
N MET A 1 22.62 -11.58 -6.61
CA MET A 1 21.36 -11.02 -7.13
C MET A 1 20.35 -11.12 -6.02
N ASP A 2 20.17 -10.05 -5.25
CA ASP A 2 19.14 -9.98 -4.23
C ASP A 2 17.82 -9.83 -4.95
N GLY A 3 16.98 -10.88 -4.94
CA GLY A 3 15.71 -10.97 -5.68
C GLY A 3 14.63 -9.99 -5.22
N LYS A 4 14.96 -8.71 -5.11
CA LYS A 4 14.04 -7.61 -4.86
C LYS A 4 13.58 -7.09 -6.21
N PHE A 5 12.42 -7.53 -6.65
CA PHE A 5 11.68 -6.84 -7.71
C PHE A 5 11.15 -5.54 -7.10
N SER A 6 11.76 -4.39 -7.43
CA SER A 6 11.14 -3.10 -7.13
C SER A 6 10.00 -2.92 -8.10
N ILE A 7 8.81 -3.19 -7.60
CA ILE A 7 7.59 -2.94 -8.34
C ILE A 7 7.31 -1.43 -8.22
N GLU A 8 7.72 -0.66 -9.24
CA GLU A 8 7.32 0.74 -9.40
C GLU A 8 5.90 0.76 -9.98
N LEU A 9 4.90 0.39 -9.18
CA LEU A 9 3.50 0.53 -9.59
C LEU A 9 3.03 1.95 -9.31
N ASP A 10 2.39 2.57 -10.30
CA ASP A 10 1.53 3.73 -10.04
C ASP A 10 0.42 3.32 -9.06
N GLY A 11 -0.06 4.26 -8.24
CA GLY A 11 -1.10 4.02 -7.23
C GLY A 11 -2.38 3.43 -7.82
N GLN A 12 -2.67 3.71 -9.09
CA GLN A 12 -3.77 3.09 -9.84
C GLN A 12 -3.49 1.62 -10.20
N GLU A 13 -2.29 1.31 -10.70
CA GLU A 13 -1.91 -0.06 -11.07
C GLU A 13 -1.87 -0.97 -9.82
N ALA A 14 -1.36 -0.46 -8.70
CA ALA A 14 -1.41 -1.15 -7.42
C ALA A 14 -2.86 -1.43 -6.98
N GLN A 15 -3.77 -0.46 -7.19
CA GLN A 15 -5.18 -0.66 -6.87
C GLN A 15 -5.84 -1.71 -7.78
N MET A 16 -5.51 -1.73 -9.07
CA MET A 16 -6.00 -2.74 -10.00
C MET A 16 -5.58 -4.15 -9.58
N ILE A 17 -4.33 -4.32 -9.16
CA ILE A 17 -3.81 -5.60 -8.67
C ILE A 17 -4.53 -6.04 -7.40
N ILE A 18 -4.74 -5.12 -6.44
CA ILE A 18 -5.48 -5.41 -5.21
C ILE A 18 -6.89 -5.93 -5.54
N ASN A 19 -7.60 -5.23 -6.43
CA ASN A 19 -8.96 -5.59 -6.82
C ASN A 19 -8.99 -6.96 -7.51
N ALA A 20 -8.07 -7.22 -8.45
CA ALA A 20 -7.98 -8.49 -9.16
C ALA A 20 -7.68 -9.67 -8.21
N LEU A 21 -6.82 -9.46 -7.20
CA LEU A 21 -6.51 -10.48 -6.19
C LEU A 21 -7.72 -10.77 -5.29
N GLN A 22 -8.47 -9.75 -4.88
CA GLN A 22 -9.70 -9.91 -4.10
C GLN A 22 -10.78 -10.66 -4.90
N GLU A 23 -11.02 -10.25 -6.15
CA GLU A 23 -11.96 -10.91 -7.06
C GLU A 23 -11.55 -12.38 -7.30
N LYS A 24 -10.26 -12.65 -7.43
CA LYS A 24 -9.76 -14.03 -7.55
C LYS A 24 -10.02 -14.82 -6.28
N ALA A 25 -9.77 -14.25 -5.09
CA ALA A 25 -10.02 -14.89 -3.81
C ALA A 25 -11.49 -15.29 -3.64
N ASP A 26 -12.42 -14.40 -4.02
CA ASP A 26 -13.86 -14.62 -3.88
C ASP A 26 -14.40 -15.69 -4.84
N ARG A 27 -13.68 -15.95 -5.94
CA ARG A 27 -13.97 -17.04 -6.87
C ARG A 27 -13.40 -18.40 -6.44
N MET A 28 -12.53 -18.45 -5.44
CA MET A 28 -11.91 -19.72 -5.01
C MET A 28 -12.80 -20.47 -4.04
N GLN A 29 -13.05 -21.74 -4.32
CA GLN A 29 -13.78 -22.65 -3.42
C GLN A 29 -12.92 -23.13 -2.26
N THR A 30 -11.60 -23.19 -2.45
CA THR A 30 -10.64 -23.67 -1.46
C THR A 30 -10.23 -22.54 -0.52
N PRO A 31 -10.52 -22.63 0.81
CA PRO A 31 -10.21 -21.56 1.76
C PRO A 31 -8.73 -21.18 1.82
N GLN A 32 -7.83 -22.15 1.67
CA GLN A 32 -6.38 -21.93 1.69
C GLN A 32 -5.93 -21.05 0.52
N VAL A 33 -6.45 -21.32 -0.69
CA VAL A 33 -6.09 -20.56 -1.90
C VAL A 33 -6.73 -19.17 -1.87
N ALA A 34 -7.97 -19.06 -1.40
CA ALA A 34 -8.62 -17.76 -1.17
C ALA A 34 -7.81 -16.92 -0.16
N GLY A 35 -7.37 -17.53 0.95
CA GLY A 35 -6.55 -16.89 1.97
C GLY A 35 -5.21 -16.39 1.43
N MET A 36 -4.55 -17.17 0.57
CA MET A 36 -3.32 -16.76 -0.10
C MET A 36 -3.53 -15.49 -0.95
N TYR A 37 -4.58 -15.44 -1.77
CA TYR A 37 -4.87 -14.26 -2.60
C TYR A 37 -5.19 -13.03 -1.74
N ARG A 38 -5.95 -13.20 -0.64
CA ARG A 38 -6.22 -12.10 0.31
C ARG A 38 -4.95 -11.60 1.00
N LEU A 39 -4.04 -12.49 1.37
CA LEU A 39 -2.74 -12.12 1.94
C LEU A 39 -1.92 -11.31 0.93
N LEU A 40 -1.87 -11.74 -0.33
CA LEU A 40 -1.18 -11.00 -1.39
C LEU A 40 -1.79 -9.62 -1.61
N ALA A 41 -3.12 -9.51 -1.67
CA ALA A 41 -3.81 -8.23 -1.82
C ALA A 41 -3.46 -7.26 -0.69
N ARG A 42 -3.42 -7.77 0.56
CA ARG A 42 -3.01 -6.98 1.73
C ARG A 42 -1.58 -6.49 1.62
N ARG A 43 -0.63 -7.33 1.20
CA ARG A 43 0.78 -6.95 1.04
C ARG A 43 0.96 -5.85 0.01
N VAL A 44 0.24 -5.92 -1.12
CA VAL A 44 0.27 -4.87 -2.15
C VAL A 44 -0.33 -3.57 -1.60
N ALA A 45 -1.42 -3.63 -0.83
CA ALA A 45 -2.01 -2.46 -0.18
C ALA A 45 -1.07 -1.78 0.82
N GLU A 46 -0.38 -2.56 1.66
CA GLU A 46 0.63 -2.07 2.60
C GLU A 46 1.80 -1.39 1.87
N GLY A 47 2.27 -1.98 0.77
CA GLY A 47 3.29 -1.40 -0.09
C GLY A 47 2.85 -0.07 -0.72
N LYS A 48 1.62 -0.01 -1.24
CA LYS A 48 1.02 1.20 -1.81
C LYS A 48 0.94 2.34 -0.79
N LEU A 49 0.46 2.05 0.42
CA LEU A 49 0.37 3.02 1.51
C LEU A 49 1.75 3.55 1.89
N SER A 50 2.72 2.65 2.08
CA SER A 50 4.09 3.03 2.44
C SER A 50 4.73 3.95 1.40
N PHE A 51 4.53 3.65 0.12
CA PHE A 51 5.00 4.48 -0.98
C PHE A 51 4.33 5.86 -1.01
N HIS A 52 3.01 5.93 -0.82
CA HIS A 52 2.29 7.20 -0.75
C HIS A 52 2.75 8.03 0.45
N SER A 53 2.84 7.46 1.64
CA SER A 53 3.30 8.17 2.84
C SER A 53 4.71 8.74 2.64
N LEU A 54 5.64 7.95 2.09
CA LEU A 54 6.99 8.43 1.77
C LEU A 54 6.96 9.57 0.74
N SER A 55 6.16 9.43 -0.32
CA SER A 55 6.02 10.46 -1.35
C SER A 55 5.44 11.76 -0.79
N TYR A 56 4.43 11.66 0.07
CA TYR A 56 3.84 12.82 0.76
C TYR A 56 4.85 13.48 1.69
N GLN A 57 5.64 12.71 2.47
CA GLN A 57 6.69 13.26 3.32
C GLN A 57 7.75 14.04 2.50
N ILE A 58 8.22 13.47 1.38
CA ILE A 58 9.19 14.13 0.50
C ILE A 58 8.62 15.41 -0.10
N MET A 59 7.35 15.39 -0.55
CA MET A 59 6.69 16.59 -1.09
C MET A 59 6.46 17.65 -0.01
N ALA A 60 5.98 17.25 1.17
CA ALA A 60 5.75 18.16 2.28
C ALA A 60 7.05 18.86 2.70
N ALA A 61 8.16 18.11 2.82
CA ALA A 61 9.48 18.66 3.11
C ALA A 61 9.94 19.66 2.03
N ARG A 62 9.69 19.37 0.75
CA ARG A 62 10.04 20.27 -0.36
C ARG A 62 9.31 21.61 -0.29
N TYR A 63 8.06 21.62 0.17
CA TYR A 63 7.21 22.82 0.23
C TYR A 63 7.09 23.43 1.63
N GLY A 64 7.81 22.90 2.63
CA GLY A 64 7.72 23.37 4.03
C GLY A 64 6.36 23.13 4.67
N LEU A 65 5.63 22.11 4.22
CA LEU A 65 4.32 21.74 4.75
C LEU A 65 4.47 20.76 5.93
N PRO A 66 3.55 20.79 6.91
CA PRO A 66 3.53 19.81 8.00
C PRO A 66 3.29 18.40 7.46
N THR A 67 4.06 17.43 7.95
CA THR A 67 3.90 16.00 7.68
C THR A 67 2.87 15.38 8.63
N GLU A 68 2.31 14.21 8.30
CA GLU A 68 1.36 13.50 9.17
C GLU A 68 1.92 13.23 10.59
N GLU A 69 3.22 13.03 10.72
CA GLU A 69 3.90 12.90 12.03
C GLU A 69 3.85 14.20 12.84
N SER A 70 3.94 15.35 12.18
CA SER A 70 3.88 16.67 12.84
C SER A 70 2.45 17.10 13.20
N VAL A 71 1.44 16.63 12.46
CA VAL A 71 0.02 16.91 12.76
C VAL A 71 -0.47 16.07 13.93
N ASN A 72 -0.03 14.81 14.05
CA ASN A 72 -0.40 13.92 15.15
C ASN A 72 0.39 14.17 16.45
N ALA A 73 1.41 15.03 16.43
CA ALA A 73 2.17 15.44 17.61
C ALA A 73 1.53 16.60 18.39
N VAL A 74 0.44 17.18 17.87
CA VAL A 74 -0.32 18.22 18.58
C VAL A 74 -1.21 17.51 19.62
N PRO A 75 -1.01 17.73 20.93
CA PRO A 75 -1.92 17.21 21.95
C PRO A 75 -3.28 17.86 21.73
N LEU A 76 -4.35 17.06 21.71
CA LEU A 76 -5.67 17.58 22.01
C LEU A 76 -5.63 17.99 23.49
N ASP A 77 -5.78 19.29 23.76
CA ASP A 77 -5.74 19.92 25.08
C ASP A 77 -6.45 19.12 26.20
#